data_AF-A0A842U7T3-F1
#
_entry.id   AF-A0A842U7T3-F1
#
_cell.length_a   1.000
_cell.length_b   1.000
_cell.length_c   1.000
_cell.angle_alpha   90.00
_cell.angle_beta   90.00
_cell.angle_gamma   90.00
#
_symmetry.space_group_name_H-M   'P 1'
#
loop_
_entity.id
_entity.type
_entity.pdbx_description
1 polymer ?
#
loop_
_entity_poly.entity_id
_entity_poly.type
_entity_poly.pdbx_seq_one_letter_code
_entity_poly.pdbx_strand_id
1 'polypeptide(L)'
;MAITDLNEFQIISGTFSVIFVVISLIIGASILRKYLSKKEKTFITVGLTWIFISSPWWPRSIDFILRIFFDSFLSEFAYLFLGIAFIPVALMCWIYSFCVFVYPNYKSKILTVFILIFIVYEFFLLLFLFTNPKLIGFVDGFYAEFSLFTISYQFFAIITFLITGILFTRESLKSMDQRIRWKGRFLLIAFISFTISALYESAAPLTTLSLALIRILLISSALEYYLGFFLPEFISKRLIKET
;
A
#
# COMPACT_ATOMS: atom_id res chain seq x y z
N MET A 1 -24.75 -9.67 19.58
CA MET A 1 -24.75 -8.24 19.92
C MET A 1 -23.38 -7.70 19.55
N ALA A 2 -23.17 -7.24 18.31
CA ALA A 2 -21.81 -7.05 17.78
C ALA A 2 -21.45 -5.58 17.43
N ILE A 3 -22.41 -4.84 16.85
CA ILE A 3 -22.20 -3.45 16.42
C ILE A 3 -22.38 -2.46 17.58
N THR A 4 -23.23 -2.77 18.56
CA THR A 4 -23.57 -1.88 19.69
C THR A 4 -22.39 -1.58 20.60
N ASP A 5 -21.36 -2.42 20.57
CA ASP A 5 -20.19 -2.32 21.43
C ASP A 5 -19.04 -1.54 20.78
N LEU A 6 -19.19 -1.19 19.49
CA LEU A 6 -18.23 -0.37 18.78
C LEU A 6 -18.60 1.10 18.91
N ASN A 7 -17.62 1.93 19.23
CA ASN A 7 -17.81 3.38 19.18
C ASN A 7 -17.81 3.89 17.74
N GLU A 8 -18.29 5.13 17.55
CA GLU A 8 -18.39 5.76 16.22
C GLU A 8 -17.04 5.76 15.47
N PHE A 9 -15.95 6.02 16.18
CA PHE A 9 -14.61 6.03 15.61
C PHE A 9 -14.22 4.65 15.05
N GLN A 10 -14.49 3.57 15.79
CA GLN A 10 -14.18 2.20 15.38
C GLN A 10 -15.00 1.79 14.16
N ILE A 11 -16.28 2.16 14.11
CA ILE A 11 -17.15 1.90 12.96
C ILE A 11 -16.62 2.59 11.71
N ILE A 12 -16.28 3.88 11.82
CA ILE A 12 -15.73 4.66 10.71
C ILE A 12 -14.37 4.08 10.27
N SER A 13 -13.48 3.82 11.22
CA SER A 13 -12.14 3.28 10.96
C SER A 13 -12.18 1.91 10.29
N GLY A 14 -13.01 1.00 10.79
CA GLY A 14 -13.23 -0.32 10.21
C GLY A 14 -13.82 -0.24 8.82
N THR A 15 -14.88 0.54 8.63
CA THR A 15 -15.56 0.69 7.33
C THR A 15 -14.63 1.23 6.26
N PHE A 16 -13.92 2.33 6.54
CA PHE A 16 -12.97 2.89 5.57
C PHE A 16 -11.79 1.97 5.29
N SER A 17 -11.33 1.20 6.28
CA SER A 17 -10.26 0.20 6.07
C SER A 17 -10.74 -0.90 5.13
N VAL A 18 -11.93 -1.46 5.35
CA VAL A 18 -12.52 -2.47 4.45
C VAL A 18 -12.68 -1.93 3.03
N ILE A 19 -13.23 -0.72 2.87
CA ILE A 19 -13.38 -0.09 1.55
C ILE A 19 -12.02 0.04 0.86
N PHE A 20 -11.01 0.57 1.56
CA PHE A 20 -9.68 0.74 1.01
C PHE A 20 -9.02 -0.59 0.61
N VAL A 21 -9.11 -1.62 1.46
CA VAL A 21 -8.56 -2.95 1.17
C VAL A 21 -9.26 -3.58 -0.02
N VAL A 22 -10.59 -3.55 -0.09
CA VAL A 22 -11.36 -4.07 -1.22
C VAL A 22 -11.01 -3.35 -2.52
N ILE A 23 -10.94 -2.03 -2.52
CA ILE A 23 -10.52 -1.23 -3.69
C ILE A 23 -9.09 -1.62 -4.11
N SER A 24 -8.18 -1.78 -3.16
CA SER A 24 -6.79 -2.14 -3.44
C SER A 24 -6.67 -3.55 -4.03
N LEU A 25 -7.45 -4.51 -3.53
CA LEU A 25 -7.52 -5.85 -4.10
C LEU A 25 -8.10 -5.82 -5.52
N ILE A 26 -9.19 -5.09 -5.77
CA ILE A 26 -9.79 -4.96 -7.10
C ILE A 26 -8.81 -4.33 -8.09
N ILE A 27 -8.15 -3.25 -7.69
CA ILE A 27 -7.16 -2.55 -8.54
C ILE A 27 -5.98 -3.46 -8.82
N GLY A 28 -5.37 -4.04 -7.78
CA GLY A 28 -4.25 -4.97 -7.91
C GLY A 28 -4.57 -6.17 -8.79
N ALA A 29 -5.73 -6.79 -8.60
CA ALA A 29 -6.22 -7.88 -9.45
C ALA A 29 -6.46 -7.42 -10.90
N SER A 30 -6.98 -6.21 -11.11
CA SER A 30 -7.15 -5.62 -12.44
C SER A 30 -5.80 -5.42 -13.15
N ILE A 31 -4.75 -5.05 -12.40
CA ILE A 31 -3.38 -4.96 -12.93
C ILE A 31 -2.84 -6.36 -13.27
N LEU A 32 -2.98 -7.31 -12.35
CA LEU A 32 -2.55 -8.70 -12.55
C LEU A 32 -3.22 -9.33 -13.78
N ARG A 33 -4.51 -9.09 -14.00
CA ARG A 33 -5.22 -9.62 -15.17
C ARG A 33 -4.62 -9.12 -16.50
N LYS A 34 -3.96 -7.96 -16.53
CA LYS A 34 -3.25 -7.48 -17.74
C LYS A 34 -2.00 -8.28 -18.07
N TYR A 35 -1.40 -8.96 -17.09
CA TYR A 35 -0.34 -9.92 -17.38
C TYR A 35 -0.82 -11.01 -18.33
N LEU A 36 -2.06 -11.49 -18.19
CA LEU A 36 -2.60 -12.55 -19.03
C LEU A 36 -2.69 -12.15 -20.51
N SER A 37 -2.88 -10.86 -20.81
CA SER A 37 -2.93 -10.36 -22.19
C SER A 37 -1.59 -9.87 -22.73
N LYS A 38 -0.75 -9.25 -21.89
CA LYS A 38 0.53 -8.64 -22.31
C LYS A 38 1.76 -9.51 -22.08
N LYS A 39 1.67 -10.53 -21.22
CA LYS A 39 2.77 -11.41 -20.79
C LYS A 39 4.00 -10.69 -20.20
N GLU A 40 3.87 -9.43 -19.82
CA GLU A 40 4.93 -8.64 -19.19
C GLU A 40 4.92 -8.81 -17.67
N LYS A 41 5.98 -9.41 -17.10
CA LYS A 41 6.10 -9.69 -15.67
C LYS A 41 5.94 -8.45 -14.77
N THR A 42 6.19 -7.26 -15.29
CA THR A 42 6.01 -5.98 -14.60
C THR A 42 4.57 -5.75 -14.15
N PHE A 43 3.56 -6.22 -14.89
CA PHE A 43 2.16 -6.14 -14.44
C PHE A 43 1.91 -6.98 -13.19
N ILE A 44 2.61 -8.11 -13.05
CA ILE A 44 2.50 -8.93 -11.84
C ILE A 44 3.04 -8.14 -10.65
N THR A 45 4.27 -7.65 -10.77
CA THR A 45 4.94 -6.98 -9.66
C THR A 45 4.28 -5.64 -9.31
N VAL A 46 3.79 -4.86 -10.28
CA VAL A 46 2.99 -3.65 -9.99
C VAL A 46 1.66 -4.01 -9.29
N GLY A 47 0.95 -5.04 -9.77
CA GLY A 47 -0.31 -5.45 -9.14
C GLY A 47 -0.13 -5.97 -7.71
N LEU A 48 0.87 -6.82 -7.49
CA LEU A 48 1.22 -7.33 -6.16
C LEU A 48 1.72 -6.23 -5.22
N THR A 49 2.46 -5.24 -5.75
CA THR A 49 2.83 -4.05 -4.98
C THR A 49 1.58 -3.41 -4.38
N TRP A 50 0.56 -3.13 -5.19
CA TRP A 50 -0.62 -2.43 -4.71
C TRP A 50 -1.46 -3.26 -3.73
N ILE A 51 -1.52 -4.59 -3.93
CA ILE A 51 -2.18 -5.50 -2.99
C ILE A 51 -1.46 -5.46 -1.64
N PHE A 52 -0.16 -5.74 -1.62
CA PHE A 52 0.58 -5.93 -0.38
C PHE A 52 0.93 -4.60 0.31
N ILE A 53 1.04 -3.49 -0.42
CA ILE A 53 1.24 -2.18 0.23
C ILE A 53 0.02 -1.76 1.05
N SER A 54 -1.15 -2.35 0.77
CA SER A 54 -2.37 -2.17 1.57
C SER A 54 -2.42 -3.06 2.84
N SER A 55 -1.41 -3.93 3.06
CA SER A 55 -1.41 -4.86 4.20
C SER A 55 -1.50 -4.23 5.58
N PRO A 56 -0.97 -3.01 5.85
CA PRO A 56 -1.13 -2.36 7.16
C PRO A 56 -2.59 -2.19 7.60
N TRP A 57 -3.52 -2.18 6.63
CA TRP A 57 -4.94 -2.01 6.88
C TRP A 57 -5.74 -3.32 6.86
N TRP A 58 -5.11 -4.45 6.54
CA TRP A 58 -5.76 -5.76 6.52
C TRP A 58 -6.25 -6.20 7.90
N PRO A 59 -5.44 -6.15 8.99
CA PRO A 59 -5.89 -6.62 10.30
C PRO A 59 -7.15 -5.92 10.76
N ARG A 60 -7.16 -4.58 10.69
CA ARG A 60 -8.32 -3.77 11.07
C ARG A 60 -9.55 -4.06 10.23
N SER A 61 -9.37 -4.31 8.94
CA SER A 61 -10.48 -4.66 8.04
C SER A 61 -11.07 -6.03 8.37
N ILE A 62 -10.20 -7.01 8.63
CA ILE A 62 -10.61 -8.37 8.99
C ILE A 62 -11.26 -8.38 10.37
N ASP A 63 -10.68 -7.72 11.37
CA ASP A 63 -11.26 -7.58 12.70
C ASP A 63 -12.64 -6.93 12.69
N PHE A 64 -12.82 -5.89 11.86
CA PHE A 64 -14.12 -5.25 11.73
C PHE A 64 -15.19 -6.22 11.22
N ILE A 65 -14.85 -7.02 10.21
CA ILE A 65 -15.74 -8.05 9.66
C ILE A 65 -15.98 -9.15 10.71
N LEU A 66 -14.93 -9.64 11.36
CA LEU A 66 -15.03 -10.66 12.41
C LEU A 66 -15.92 -10.20 13.57
N ARG A 67 -15.77 -8.96 14.00
CA ARG A 67 -16.60 -8.38 15.05
C ARG A 67 -18.07 -8.36 14.64
N ILE A 68 -18.39 -7.84 13.46
CA ILE A 68 -19.78 -7.70 12.97
C ILE A 68 -20.49 -9.05 12.86
N PHE A 69 -19.81 -10.06 12.30
CA PHE A 69 -20.46 -11.33 11.94
C PHE A 69 -20.29 -12.45 12.95
N PHE A 70 -19.19 -12.43 13.72
CA PHE A 70 -18.78 -13.55 14.58
C PHE A 70 -18.50 -13.15 16.03
N ASP A 71 -18.58 -11.86 16.37
CA ASP A 71 -18.28 -11.34 17.71
C ASP A 71 -16.87 -11.73 18.21
N SER A 72 -15.91 -11.85 17.28
CA SER A 72 -14.54 -12.30 17.55
C SER A 72 -13.49 -11.31 17.06
N PHE A 73 -12.27 -11.42 17.57
CA PHE A 73 -11.09 -10.68 17.12
C PHE A 73 -10.02 -11.63 16.57
N LEU A 74 -9.14 -11.11 15.72
CA LEU A 74 -7.88 -11.78 15.39
C LEU A 74 -7.05 -11.97 16.67
N SER A 75 -6.28 -13.04 16.69
CA SER A 75 -5.22 -13.17 17.70
C SER A 75 -4.18 -12.07 17.49
N GLU A 76 -3.53 -11.62 18.56
CA GLU A 76 -2.45 -10.62 18.50
C GLU A 76 -1.38 -11.01 17.46
N PHE A 77 -1.00 -12.29 17.43
CA PHE A 77 -0.09 -12.85 16.43
C PHE A 77 -0.60 -12.60 14.99
N ALA A 78 -1.85 -12.96 14.70
CA ALA A 78 -2.41 -12.81 13.36
C ALA A 78 -2.55 -11.34 12.96
N TYR A 79 -2.95 -10.48 13.90
CA TYR A 79 -3.08 -9.05 13.68
C TYR A 79 -1.73 -8.44 13.31
N LEU A 80 -0.70 -8.65 14.13
CA LEU A 80 0.64 -8.11 13.89
C LEU A 80 1.28 -8.69 12.62
N PHE A 81 1.14 -9.99 12.38
CA PHE A 81 1.66 -10.64 11.19
C PHE A 81 1.04 -10.06 9.91
N LEU A 82 -0.28 -10.01 9.82
CA LEU A 82 -1.00 -9.53 8.63
C LEU A 82 -0.71 -8.05 8.36
N GLY A 83 -0.54 -7.23 9.41
CA GLY A 83 -0.28 -5.80 9.28
C GLY A 83 1.10 -5.49 8.69
N ILE A 84 2.08 -6.37 8.89
CA ILE A 84 3.49 -6.00 8.75
C ILE A 84 4.26 -6.91 7.78
N ALA A 85 3.98 -8.22 7.80
CA ALA A 85 4.78 -9.22 7.08
C ALA A 85 4.80 -9.03 5.57
N PHE A 86 3.79 -8.38 5.00
CA PHE A 86 3.67 -8.20 3.54
C PHE A 86 4.27 -6.89 3.02
N ILE A 87 4.68 -5.97 3.88
CA ILE A 87 5.32 -4.70 3.47
C ILE A 87 6.64 -4.95 2.69
N PRO A 88 7.57 -5.83 3.14
CA PRO A 88 8.76 -6.17 2.36
C PRO A 88 8.43 -6.76 1.00
N VAL A 89 7.43 -7.64 0.93
CA VAL A 89 6.97 -8.25 -0.33
C VAL A 89 6.44 -7.19 -1.30
N ALA A 90 5.64 -6.24 -0.79
CA ALA A 90 5.14 -5.11 -1.57
C ALA A 90 6.29 -4.30 -2.17
N LEU A 91 7.26 -3.93 -1.32
CA LEU A 91 8.38 -3.09 -1.72
C LEU A 91 9.33 -3.81 -2.66
N MET A 92 9.56 -5.11 -2.48
CA MET A 92 10.35 -5.92 -3.40
C MET A 92 9.73 -5.98 -4.79
N CYS A 93 8.41 -6.19 -4.86
CA CYS A 93 7.68 -6.14 -6.12
C CYS A 93 7.80 -4.76 -6.77
N TRP A 94 7.68 -3.69 -5.99
CA TRP A 94 7.80 -2.33 -6.49
C TRP A 94 9.19 -2.03 -7.05
N ILE A 95 10.24 -2.32 -6.28
CA ILE A 95 11.63 -2.09 -6.67
C ILE A 95 11.99 -2.90 -7.92
N TYR A 96 11.47 -4.12 -8.06
CA TYR A 96 11.61 -4.90 -9.29
C TYR A 96 11.04 -4.16 -10.50
N SER A 97 9.78 -3.71 -10.44
CA SER A 97 9.13 -2.96 -11.51
C SER A 97 9.88 -1.68 -11.83
N PHE A 98 10.23 -0.91 -10.80
CA PHE A 98 11.01 0.31 -10.89
C PHE A 98 12.33 0.09 -11.62
N CYS A 99 13.11 -0.92 -11.22
CA CYS A 99 14.39 -1.22 -11.85
C CYS A 99 14.24 -1.62 -13.32
N VAL A 100 13.21 -2.39 -13.68
CA VAL A 100 12.96 -2.78 -15.07
C VAL A 100 12.69 -1.56 -15.96
N PHE A 101 11.94 -0.58 -15.45
CA PHE A 101 11.57 0.59 -16.25
C PHE A 101 12.59 1.73 -16.22
N VAL A 102 13.25 1.98 -15.09
CA VAL A 102 14.08 3.18 -14.87
C VAL A 102 15.57 2.87 -14.95
N TYR A 103 16.02 1.76 -14.36
CA TYR A 103 17.44 1.41 -14.25
C TYR A 103 17.72 -0.05 -14.62
N PRO A 104 17.40 -0.48 -15.86
CA PRO A 104 17.50 -1.89 -16.25
C PRO A 104 18.93 -2.45 -16.08
N ASN A 105 19.95 -1.62 -16.34
CA ASN A 105 21.36 -2.00 -16.20
C ASN A 105 21.82 -2.20 -14.76
N TYR A 106 21.14 -1.61 -13.78
CA TYR A 106 21.48 -1.70 -12.36
C TYR A 106 20.54 -2.62 -11.57
N LYS A 107 19.53 -3.20 -12.25
CA LYS A 107 18.47 -4.01 -11.64
C LYS A 107 19.00 -5.05 -10.66
N SER A 108 19.97 -5.88 -11.07
CA SER A 108 20.48 -6.93 -10.19
C SER A 108 21.13 -6.36 -8.94
N LYS A 109 21.93 -5.29 -9.08
CA LYS A 109 22.64 -4.67 -7.96
C LYS A 109 21.67 -4.05 -6.96
N ILE A 110 20.69 -3.29 -7.45
CA ILE A 110 19.67 -2.65 -6.61
C ILE A 110 18.83 -3.72 -5.90
N LEU A 111 18.36 -4.74 -6.63
CA LEU A 111 17.57 -5.82 -6.03
C LEU A 111 18.34 -6.60 -4.97
N THR A 112 19.62 -6.90 -5.19
CA THR A 112 20.45 -7.57 -4.18
C THR A 112 20.52 -6.78 -2.87
N VAL A 113 20.70 -5.45 -2.94
CA VAL A 113 20.73 -4.60 -1.74
C VAL A 113 19.38 -4.66 -1.00
N PHE A 114 18.26 -4.50 -1.71
CA PHE A 114 16.93 -4.57 -1.09
C PHE A 114 16.60 -5.95 -0.53
N ILE A 115 16.97 -7.02 -1.22
CA ILE A 115 16.79 -8.40 -0.71
C ILE A 115 17.52 -8.58 0.61
N LEU A 116 18.76 -8.10 0.73
CA LEU A 116 19.51 -8.20 1.99
C LEU A 116 18.81 -7.43 3.12
N ILE A 117 18.33 -6.21 2.85
CA ILE A 117 17.57 -5.42 3.83
C ILE A 117 16.31 -6.17 4.27
N PHE A 118 15.56 -6.76 3.32
CA PHE A 118 14.31 -7.47 3.61
C PHE A 118 14.55 -8.76 4.38
N ILE A 119 15.56 -9.55 4.03
CA ILE A 119 15.92 -10.76 4.78
C ILE A 119 16.24 -10.42 6.23
N VAL A 120 17.03 -9.36 6.46
CA VAL A 120 17.36 -8.91 7.83
C VAL A 120 16.10 -8.50 8.58
N TYR A 121 15.25 -7.69 7.96
CA TYR A 121 14.00 -7.25 8.57
C TYR A 121 13.05 -8.41 8.88
N GLU A 122 12.79 -9.30 7.91
CA GLU A 122 11.90 -10.46 8.07
C GLU A 122 12.43 -11.43 9.12
N PHE A 123 13.75 -11.63 9.19
CA PHE A 123 14.37 -12.44 10.25
C PHE A 123 14.04 -11.88 11.64
N PHE A 124 14.25 -10.58 11.87
CA PHE A 124 13.91 -9.95 13.15
C PHE A 124 12.40 -9.90 13.41
N LEU A 125 11.59 -9.64 12.39
CA LEU A 125 10.13 -9.67 12.49
C LEU A 125 9.66 -11.04 12.98
N LEU A 126 10.08 -12.13 12.32
CA LEU A 126 9.71 -13.49 12.72
C LEU A 126 10.24 -13.83 14.10
N LEU A 127 11.51 -13.52 14.40
CA LEU A 127 12.10 -13.74 15.72
C LEU A 127 11.27 -13.06 16.81
N PHE A 128 10.93 -11.78 16.64
CA PHE A 128 10.14 -11.03 17.62
C PHE A 128 8.71 -11.54 17.71
N LEU A 129 8.10 -11.93 16.60
CA LEU A 129 6.73 -12.43 16.57
C LEU A 129 6.56 -13.74 17.37
N PHE A 130 7.59 -14.60 17.39
CA PHE A 130 7.54 -15.86 18.14
C PHE A 130 8.10 -15.76 19.57
N THR A 131 8.96 -14.79 19.87
CA THR A 131 9.62 -14.68 21.20
C THR A 131 9.06 -13.58 22.08
N ASN A 132 8.75 -12.41 21.52
CA ASN A 132 8.22 -11.26 22.24
C ASN A 132 7.51 -10.27 21.29
N PRO A 133 6.22 -10.48 20.99
CA PRO A 133 5.44 -9.65 20.06
C PRO A 133 5.43 -8.15 20.40
N LYS A 134 5.63 -7.77 21.68
CA LYS A 134 5.69 -6.36 22.11
C LYS A 134 6.82 -5.56 21.45
N LEU A 135 7.86 -6.24 20.94
CA LEU A 135 8.92 -5.60 20.15
C LEU A 135 8.45 -5.20 18.75
N ILE A 136 7.32 -5.71 18.28
CA ILE A 136 6.65 -5.34 17.03
C ILE A 136 5.54 -4.34 17.31
N GLY A 137 4.74 -4.59 18.34
CA GLY A 137 3.62 -3.76 18.74
C GLY A 137 2.76 -4.46 19.78
N PHE A 138 1.72 -3.77 20.22
CA PHE A 138 0.72 -4.30 21.15
C PHE A 138 -0.67 -4.06 20.58
N VAL A 139 -1.55 -5.05 20.71
CA VAL A 139 -2.93 -4.99 20.22
C VAL A 139 -3.87 -4.88 21.42
N ASP A 140 -4.68 -3.83 21.45
CA ASP A 140 -5.72 -3.60 22.46
C ASP A 140 -7.09 -3.46 21.78
N GLY A 141 -7.84 -4.57 21.80
CA GLY A 141 -9.11 -4.67 21.12
C GLY A 141 -9.01 -4.35 19.62
N PHE A 142 -9.58 -3.23 19.21
CA PHE A 142 -9.63 -2.80 17.79
C PHE A 142 -8.39 -1.99 17.34
N TYR A 143 -7.51 -1.63 18.28
CA TYR A 143 -6.35 -0.78 18.03
C TYR A 143 -5.05 -1.55 18.18
N ALA A 144 -4.04 -1.11 17.44
CA ALA A 144 -2.68 -1.58 17.61
C ALA A 144 -1.74 -0.39 17.70
N GLU A 145 -0.85 -0.45 18.68
CA GLU A 145 0.27 0.47 18.80
C GLU A 145 1.53 -0.24 18.34
N PHE A 146 2.12 0.26 17.26
CA PHE A 146 3.34 -0.32 16.70
C PHE A 146 4.58 0.21 17.43
N SER A 147 5.56 -0.66 17.63
CA SER A 147 6.82 -0.29 18.26
C SER A 147 7.68 0.58 17.32
N LEU A 148 8.73 1.18 17.88
CA LEU A 148 9.72 1.93 17.08
C LEU A 148 10.38 1.05 16.00
N PHE A 149 10.57 -0.24 16.24
CA PHE A 149 11.09 -1.18 15.25
C PHE A 149 10.17 -1.23 14.02
N THR A 150 8.87 -1.44 14.23
CA THR A 150 7.88 -1.53 13.15
C THR A 150 7.71 -0.18 12.45
N ILE A 151 7.57 0.90 13.21
CA ILE A 151 7.40 2.26 12.67
C ILE A 151 8.61 2.65 11.82
N SER A 152 9.84 2.40 12.28
CA SER A 152 11.04 2.75 11.51
C SER A 152 11.09 2.07 10.14
N TYR A 153 10.67 0.80 10.06
CA TYR A 153 10.60 0.08 8.80
C TYR A 153 9.45 0.58 7.89
N GLN A 154 8.28 0.89 8.46
CA GLN A 154 7.18 1.49 7.71
C GLN A 154 7.59 2.83 7.08
N PHE A 155 8.27 3.69 7.84
CA PHE A 155 8.83 4.95 7.33
C PHE A 155 9.85 4.70 6.21
N PHE A 156 10.77 3.75 6.39
CA PHE A 156 11.71 3.35 5.34
C PHE A 156 10.98 2.91 4.05
N ALA A 157 9.94 2.09 4.18
CA ALA A 157 9.17 1.60 3.05
C ALA A 157 8.41 2.73 2.34
N ILE A 158 7.74 3.61 3.08
CA ILE A 158 7.01 4.76 2.53
C ILE A 158 7.95 5.71 1.80
N ILE A 159 9.08 6.08 2.42
CA ILE A 159 10.05 6.99 1.82
C ILE A 159 10.67 6.36 0.56
N THR A 160 11.04 5.07 0.62
CA THR A 160 11.55 4.35 -0.55
C THR A 160 10.53 4.35 -1.68
N PHE A 161 9.27 4.03 -1.39
CA PHE A 161 8.17 4.00 -2.35
C PHE A 161 7.96 5.38 -2.99
N LEU A 162 7.98 6.45 -2.20
CA LEU A 162 7.85 7.83 -2.69
C LEU A 162 9.03 8.22 -3.60
N ILE A 163 10.27 8.04 -3.15
CA ILE A 163 11.48 8.45 -3.91
C ILE A 163 11.51 7.72 -5.25
N THR A 164 11.36 6.40 -5.24
CA THR A 164 11.38 5.59 -6.46
C THR A 164 10.15 5.83 -7.33
N GLY A 165 8.99 6.14 -6.75
CA GLY A 165 7.79 6.61 -7.44
C GLY A 165 7.98 7.94 -8.17
N ILE A 166 8.61 8.93 -7.53
CA ILE A 166 8.95 10.21 -8.16
C ILE A 166 9.94 9.99 -9.31
N LEU A 167 10.96 9.16 -9.13
CA LEU A 167 11.91 8.86 -10.21
C LEU A 167 11.24 8.15 -11.39
N PHE A 168 10.35 7.19 -11.13
CA PHE A 168 9.56 6.50 -12.15
C PHE A 168 8.66 7.45 -12.94
N THR A 169 7.96 8.34 -12.23
CA THR A 169 7.05 9.31 -12.86
C THR A 169 7.81 10.37 -13.65
N ARG A 170 9.00 10.78 -13.18
CA ARG A 170 9.89 11.67 -13.93
C ARG A 170 10.25 11.09 -15.30
N GLU A 171 10.61 9.81 -15.38
CA GLU A 171 10.91 9.19 -16.68
C GLU A 171 9.64 9.04 -17.55
N SER A 172 8.49 8.75 -16.94
CA SER A 172 7.21 8.73 -17.64
C SER A 172 6.84 10.10 -18.24
N LEU A 173 7.14 11.19 -17.54
CA LEU A 173 6.88 12.56 -17.98
C LEU A 173 7.79 13.04 -19.13
N LYS A 174 8.95 12.41 -19.31
CA LYS A 174 9.86 12.68 -20.44
C LYS A 174 9.47 11.97 -21.73
N SER A 175 8.51 11.04 -21.69
CA SER A 175 8.05 10.31 -22.87
C SER A 175 7.47 11.25 -23.94
N MET A 176 7.75 10.96 -25.21
CA MET A 176 7.13 11.66 -26.34
C MET A 176 5.62 11.37 -26.43
N ASP A 177 5.19 10.18 -26.00
CA ASP A 177 3.78 9.80 -25.95
C ASP A 177 3.04 10.56 -24.84
N GLN A 178 2.10 11.42 -25.23
CA GLN A 178 1.28 12.22 -24.32
C GLN A 178 0.44 11.37 -23.36
N ARG A 179 0.03 10.16 -23.77
CA ARG A 179 -0.70 9.23 -22.91
C ARG A 179 0.18 8.74 -21.76
N ILE A 180 1.45 8.46 -22.04
CA ILE A 180 2.43 8.06 -21.01
C ILE A 180 2.71 9.23 -20.05
N ARG A 181 2.80 10.45 -20.56
CA ARG A 181 2.96 11.65 -19.70
C ARG A 181 1.79 11.83 -18.73
N TRP A 182 0.55 11.68 -19.20
CA TRP A 182 -0.63 11.78 -18.33
C TRP A 182 -0.69 10.66 -17.29
N LYS A 183 -0.36 9.43 -17.68
CA LYS A 183 -0.18 8.31 -16.74
C LYS A 183 0.85 8.65 -15.64
N GLY A 184 1.99 9.22 -16.02
CA GLY A 184 3.02 9.69 -15.09
C GLY A 184 2.50 10.73 -14.09
N ARG A 185 1.63 11.66 -14.52
CA ARG A 185 1.01 12.65 -13.63
C ARG A 185 0.08 12.01 -12.59
N PHE A 186 -0.80 11.11 -13.02
CA PHE A 186 -1.68 10.39 -12.09
C PHE A 186 -0.90 9.57 -11.07
N LEU A 187 0.17 8.89 -11.50
CA LEU A 187 1.05 8.16 -10.58
C LEU A 187 1.77 9.08 -9.60
N LEU A 188 2.23 10.26 -10.04
CA LEU A 188 2.89 11.20 -9.13
C LEU A 188 1.94 11.66 -8.03
N ILE A 189 0.70 12.02 -8.41
CA ILE A 189 -0.34 12.38 -7.44
C ILE A 189 -0.61 11.19 -6.51
N ALA A 190 -0.76 9.97 -7.05
CA ALA A 190 -0.97 8.76 -6.25
C ALA A 190 0.13 8.54 -5.21
N PHE A 191 1.40 8.63 -5.59
CA PHE A 191 2.52 8.44 -4.66
C PHE A 191 2.54 9.49 -3.56
N ILE A 192 2.25 10.75 -3.89
CA ILE A 192 2.20 11.85 -2.92
C ILE A 192 1.00 11.67 -1.97
N SER A 193 -0.20 11.46 -2.52
CA SER A 193 -1.44 11.23 -1.76
C SER A 193 -1.29 10.04 -0.81
N PHE A 194 -0.79 8.89 -1.31
CA PHE A 194 -0.53 7.70 -0.50
C PHE A 194 0.45 7.99 0.64
N THR A 195 1.56 8.67 0.32
CA THR A 195 2.61 8.96 1.31
C THR A 195 2.11 9.90 2.40
N ILE A 196 1.40 10.97 2.03
CA ILE A 196 0.80 11.90 3.00
C ILE A 196 -0.17 11.14 3.91
N SER A 197 -1.07 10.34 3.34
CA SER A 197 -2.02 9.55 4.13
C SER A 197 -1.34 8.56 5.07
N ALA A 198 -0.37 7.78 4.56
CA ALA A 198 0.30 6.74 5.33
C ALA A 198 1.19 7.34 6.45
N LEU A 199 1.91 8.42 6.17
CA LEU A 199 2.72 9.11 7.19
C LEU A 199 1.84 9.75 8.25
N TYR A 200 0.76 10.41 7.86
CA TYR A 200 -0.14 11.06 8.83
C TYR A 200 -0.80 10.02 9.74
N GLU A 201 -1.28 8.90 9.19
CA GLU A 201 -1.85 7.81 9.99
C GLU A 201 -0.83 7.17 10.94
N SER A 202 0.45 7.12 10.55
CA SER A 202 1.51 6.52 11.38
C SER A 202 2.09 7.48 12.43
N ALA A 203 1.99 8.79 12.22
CA ALA A 203 2.71 9.79 13.02
C ALA A 203 1.80 10.63 13.93
N ALA A 204 0.51 10.73 13.63
CA ALA A 204 -0.40 11.64 14.34
C ALA A 204 -1.57 10.87 14.98
N PRO A 205 -1.98 11.24 16.22
CA PRO A 205 -3.23 10.75 16.78
C PRO A 205 -4.40 11.23 15.91
N LEU A 206 -5.25 10.29 15.48
CA LEU A 206 -6.36 10.58 14.60
C LEU A 206 -7.62 10.89 15.40
N THR A 207 -8.28 12.00 15.07
CA THR A 207 -9.67 12.26 15.45
C THR A 207 -10.59 11.64 14.38
N THR A 208 -11.89 11.52 14.66
CA THR A 208 -12.85 10.98 13.69
C THR A 208 -12.80 11.73 12.35
N LEU A 209 -12.70 13.07 12.41
CA LEU A 209 -12.62 13.90 11.21
C LEU A 209 -11.30 13.73 10.47
N SER A 210 -10.15 13.77 11.17
CA SER A 210 -8.85 13.62 10.49
C SER A 210 -8.67 12.23 9.92
N LEU A 211 -9.17 11.19 10.60
CA LEU A 211 -9.25 9.83 10.06
C LEU A 211 -10.04 9.80 8.75
N ALA A 212 -11.28 10.34 8.73
CA ALA A 212 -12.11 10.32 7.52
C ALA A 212 -11.43 11.03 6.34
N LEU A 213 -10.82 12.20 6.57
CA LEU A 213 -10.10 12.95 5.52
C LEU A 213 -8.90 12.17 4.98
N ILE A 214 -8.09 11.58 5.86
CA ILE A 214 -6.92 10.79 5.47
C ILE A 214 -7.31 9.53 4.71
N ARG A 215 -8.45 8.92 5.07
CA ARG A 215 -9.01 7.76 4.35
C ARG A 215 -9.51 8.11 2.96
N ILE A 216 -10.18 9.24 2.81
CA ILE A 216 -10.60 9.73 1.48
C ILE A 216 -9.37 9.97 0.61
N LEU A 217 -8.34 10.62 1.16
CA LEU A 217 -7.08 10.84 0.43
C LEU A 217 -6.39 9.52 0.07
N LEU A 218 -6.37 8.54 0.98
CA LEU A 218 -5.77 7.23 0.76
C LEU A 218 -6.52 6.45 -0.33
N ILE A 219 -7.86 6.46 -0.30
CA ILE A 219 -8.69 5.84 -1.34
C ILE A 219 -8.52 6.55 -2.69
N SER A 220 -8.44 7.88 -2.70
CA SER A 220 -8.14 8.66 -3.90
C SER A 220 -6.81 8.24 -4.51
N SER A 221 -5.78 8.03 -3.69
CA SER A 221 -4.47 7.55 -4.14
C SER A 221 -4.55 6.21 -4.89
N ALA A 222 -5.46 5.31 -4.47
CA ALA A 222 -5.69 4.06 -5.17
C ALA A 222 -6.28 4.27 -6.56
N LEU A 223 -7.29 5.13 -6.67
CA LEU A 223 -7.91 5.47 -7.95
C LEU A 223 -6.90 6.15 -8.89
N GLU A 224 -6.10 7.08 -8.37
CA GLU A 224 -5.01 7.73 -9.10
C GLU A 224 -3.96 6.72 -9.56
N TYR A 225 -3.59 5.75 -8.71
CA TYR A 225 -2.67 4.67 -9.08
C TYR A 225 -3.22 3.83 -10.23
N TYR A 226 -4.51 3.46 -10.16
CA TYR A 226 -5.20 2.74 -11.22
C TYR A 226 -5.19 3.53 -12.54
N LEU A 227 -5.54 4.82 -12.51
CA LEU A 227 -5.50 5.69 -13.71
C LEU A 227 -4.08 5.85 -14.25
N GLY A 228 -3.11 5.85 -13.36
CA GLY A 228 -1.68 5.89 -13.65
C GLY A 228 -1.21 4.71 -14.51
N PHE A 229 -1.65 3.49 -14.20
CA PHE A 229 -1.33 2.33 -15.05
C PHE A 229 -2.31 2.18 -16.22
N PHE A 230 -3.58 2.51 -15.99
CA PHE A 230 -4.70 2.28 -16.88
C PHE A 230 -5.52 3.54 -17.13
N LEU A 231 -4.93 4.47 -17.88
CA LEU A 231 -5.66 5.62 -18.38
C LEU A 231 -6.74 5.16 -19.38
N PRO A 232 -8.04 5.21 -19.02
CA PRO A 232 -9.13 4.80 -19.90
C PRO A 232 -9.21 5.73 -21.10
N GLU A 233 -9.70 5.22 -22.24
CA GLU A 233 -9.77 6.01 -23.47
C GLU A 233 -10.65 7.25 -23.34
N PHE A 234 -11.76 7.17 -22.61
CA PHE A 234 -12.64 8.34 -22.42
C PHE A 234 -11.96 9.47 -21.64
N ILE A 235 -11.10 9.15 -20.66
CA ILE A 235 -10.30 10.15 -19.93
C ILE A 235 -9.19 10.65 -20.83
N SER A 236 -8.51 9.74 -21.52
CA SER A 236 -7.43 10.06 -22.46
C SER A 236 -7.89 11.04 -23.54
N LYS A 237 -9.05 10.81 -24.18
CA LYS A 237 -9.63 11.67 -25.22
C LYS A 237 -10.02 13.07 -24.70
N ARG A 238 -10.39 13.19 -23.42
CA ARG A 238 -10.69 14.50 -22.80
C ARG A 238 -9.43 15.28 -22.43
N LEU A 239 -8.37 14.57 -22.03
CA LEU A 239 -7.10 15.19 -21.59
C LEU A 239 -6.10 15.45 -22.72
N ILE A 240 -6.18 14.65 -23.78
CA ILE A 240 -5.36 14.75 -24.98
C ILE A 240 -6.25 15.34 -26.05
N LYS A 241 -6.17 16.66 -26.25
CA LYS A 241 -6.74 17.26 -27.45
C LYS A 241 -5.89 16.78 -28.62
N GLU A 242 -6.52 16.12 -29.59
CA GLU A 242 -5.91 15.88 -30.90
C GLU A 242 -5.64 17.26 -31.50
N THR A 243 -4.36 17.66 -31.51
CA THR A 243 -3.84 18.74 -32.35
C THR A 243 -3.54 18.19 -33.72
#